data_AF-A0A818YUM5-F1
#
_entry.id   AF-A0A818YUM5-F1
#
_cell.length_a   1.000
_cell.length_b   1.000
_cell.length_c   1.000
_cell.angle_alpha   90.00
_cell.angle_beta   90.00
_cell.angle_gamma   90.00
#
_symmetry.space_group_name_H-M   'P 1'
#
loop_
_entity.id
_entity.type
_entity.pdbx_description
1 polymer ?
#
loop_
_entity_poly.entity_id
_entity_poly.type
_entity_poly.pdbx_seq_one_letter_code
_entity_poly.pdbx_strand_id
1 'polypeptide(L)'
;MSFYRDEIDGLRAVAVIPVILYHAGCTSYFAGGYIGVDIFFVISGYLITSVIENEREQEIFSLVHFYERRCRRILPALYFILFVSSIFAYYWMLPDQLKEFGQTLISIVALSSNIFFWWKDDGYFTQLTELNPCVHTWSLAVEEQFYFIFPLICYFSGKKNRCLIILLIFLALISFFLAQWGGNFQSTSNHQFHMFSQHSWASFYLPIGRAWELLLGSFAAFYLRLNRSVRFD
;
A
#
# COMPACT_ATOMS: atom_id res chain seq x y z
N MET A 1 14.33 -24.12 1.47
CA MET A 1 13.85 -23.62 0.16
C MET A 1 12.72 -22.67 0.44
N SER A 2 12.90 -21.36 0.20
CA SER A 2 11.80 -20.41 0.27
C SER A 2 10.78 -20.78 -0.80
N PHE A 3 9.54 -21.05 -0.41
CA PHE A 3 8.42 -21.17 -1.34
C PHE A 3 8.17 -19.78 -1.95
N TYR A 4 8.97 -19.41 -2.95
CA TYR A 4 8.71 -18.28 -3.82
C TYR A 4 7.57 -18.71 -4.76
N ARG A 5 6.47 -17.97 -4.73
CA ARG A 5 5.26 -18.26 -5.50
C ARG A 5 5.15 -17.28 -6.65
N ASP A 6 5.84 -17.60 -7.75
CA ASP A 6 5.85 -16.81 -8.97
C ASP A 6 4.43 -16.50 -9.46
N GLU A 7 3.49 -17.43 -9.25
CA GLU A 7 2.10 -17.28 -9.63
C GLU A 7 1.41 -16.07 -8.95
N ILE A 8 1.79 -15.76 -7.71
CA ILE A 8 1.18 -14.67 -6.94
C ILE A 8 1.78 -13.33 -7.32
N ASP A 9 3.08 -13.28 -7.59
CA ASP A 9 3.72 -12.07 -8.12
C ASP A 9 3.18 -11.74 -9.53
N GLY A 10 2.84 -12.77 -10.34
CA GLY A 10 2.11 -12.60 -11.60
C GLY A 10 0.71 -11.99 -11.40
N LEU A 11 -0.05 -12.42 -10.40
CA LEU A 11 -1.35 -11.82 -10.08
C LEU A 11 -1.25 -10.35 -9.66
N ARG A 12 -0.18 -9.97 -8.93
CA ARG A 12 0.09 -8.56 -8.61
C ARG A 12 0.35 -7.75 -9.87
N ALA A 13 1.12 -8.29 -10.82
CA ALA A 13 1.35 -7.61 -12.11
C ALA A 13 0.04 -7.42 -12.89
N VAL A 14 -0.83 -8.43 -12.92
CA VAL A 14 -2.16 -8.33 -13.55
C VAL A 14 -3.04 -7.27 -12.88
N ALA A 15 -2.98 -7.16 -11.54
CA ALA A 15 -3.74 -6.16 -10.79
C ALA A 15 -3.36 -4.71 -11.16
N VAL A 16 -2.15 -4.48 -11.66
CA VAL A 16 -1.68 -3.14 -12.08
C VAL A 16 -2.17 -2.77 -13.49
N ILE A 17 -2.53 -3.73 -14.34
CA ILE A 17 -2.94 -3.47 -15.74
C ILE A 17 -4.13 -2.49 -15.83
N PRO A 18 -5.24 -2.66 -15.09
CA PRO A 18 -6.36 -1.72 -15.12
C PRO A 18 -5.94 -0.29 -14.70
N VAL A 19 -4.98 -0.16 -13.78
CA VAL A 19 -4.46 1.13 -13.31
C VAL A 19 -3.73 1.84 -14.46
N ILE A 20 -2.87 1.11 -15.18
CA ILE A 20 -2.13 1.65 -16.33
C ILE A 20 -3.10 2.07 -17.43
N LEU A 21 -4.07 1.21 -17.78
CA LEU A 21 -5.03 1.49 -18.84
C LEU A 21 -5.93 2.69 -18.53
N TYR A 22 -6.30 2.88 -17.26
CA TYR A 22 -7.02 4.06 -16.81
C TYR A 22 -6.22 5.34 -17.07
N HIS A 23 -4.95 5.39 -16.67
CA HIS A 23 -4.08 6.55 -16.88
C HIS A 23 -3.66 6.73 -18.35
N ALA A 24 -3.73 5.67 -19.17
CA ALA A 24 -3.49 5.73 -20.61
C ALA A 24 -4.68 6.30 -21.41
N GLY A 25 -5.78 6.68 -20.75
CA GLY A 25 -6.96 7.27 -21.39
C GLY A 25 -8.02 6.27 -21.84
N CYS A 26 -7.91 4.98 -21.48
CA CYS A 26 -8.94 3.96 -21.75
C CYS A 26 -10.08 3.99 -20.70
N THR A 27 -10.48 5.17 -20.26
CA THR A 27 -11.41 5.39 -19.13
C THR A 27 -12.82 4.85 -19.39
N SER A 28 -13.26 4.79 -20.65
CA SER A 28 -14.56 4.23 -21.06
C SER A 28 -14.71 2.73 -20.82
N TYR A 29 -13.60 1.98 -20.78
CA TYR A 29 -13.59 0.53 -20.51
C TYR A 29 -13.10 0.20 -19.10
N PHE A 30 -12.35 1.12 -18.47
CA PHE A 30 -11.71 0.91 -17.17
C PHE A 30 -12.02 2.02 -16.17
N ALA A 31 -13.27 2.50 -16.12
CA ALA A 31 -13.71 3.55 -15.20
C ALA A 31 -13.42 3.26 -13.71
N GLY A 32 -13.18 1.98 -13.36
CA GLY A 32 -12.77 1.52 -12.04
C GLY A 32 -11.28 1.17 -11.91
N GLY A 33 -10.37 1.81 -12.66
CA GLY A 33 -8.93 1.47 -12.65
C GLY A 33 -8.29 1.41 -11.25
N TYR A 34 -8.81 2.19 -10.30
CA TYR A 34 -8.40 2.16 -8.89
C TYR A 34 -8.63 0.82 -8.18
N ILE A 35 -9.60 0.00 -8.63
CA ILE A 35 -9.87 -1.35 -8.11
C ILE A 35 -8.63 -2.23 -8.23
N GLY A 36 -7.80 -1.99 -9.25
CA GLY A 36 -6.52 -2.70 -9.42
C GLY A 36 -5.59 -2.51 -8.23
N VAL A 37 -5.58 -1.32 -7.62
CA VAL A 37 -4.78 -1.02 -6.41
C VAL A 37 -5.33 -1.79 -5.22
N ASP A 38 -6.65 -1.83 -5.05
CA ASP A 38 -7.30 -2.54 -3.94
C ASP A 38 -6.96 -4.05 -3.99
N ILE A 39 -7.04 -4.65 -5.18
CA ILE A 39 -6.65 -6.06 -5.42
C ILE A 39 -5.16 -6.25 -5.11
N PHE A 40 -4.30 -5.33 -5.58
CA PHE A 40 -2.87 -5.38 -5.34
C PHE A 40 -2.54 -5.36 -3.84
N PHE A 41 -3.20 -4.52 -3.04
CA PHE A 41 -3.03 -4.47 -1.59
C PHE A 41 -3.52 -5.74 -0.90
N VAL A 42 -4.67 -6.29 -1.29
CA VAL A 42 -5.15 -7.58 -0.77
C VAL A 42 -4.14 -8.70 -1.03
N ILE A 43 -3.62 -8.81 -2.26
CA ILE A 43 -2.60 -9.83 -2.59
C ILE A 43 -1.31 -9.60 -1.78
N SER A 44 -0.91 -8.35 -1.63
CA SER A 44 0.30 -7.94 -0.89
C SER A 44 0.22 -8.29 0.59
N GLY A 45 -0.95 -8.12 1.21
CA GLY A 45 -1.24 -8.55 2.58
C GLY A 45 -1.23 -10.07 2.75
N TYR A 46 -1.84 -10.80 1.81
CA TYR A 46 -1.84 -12.26 1.80
C TYR A 46 -0.41 -12.83 1.71
N LEU A 47 0.37 -12.33 0.75
CA LEU A 47 1.72 -12.82 0.48
C LEU A 47 2.63 -12.61 1.70
N ILE A 48 2.64 -11.39 2.27
CA ILE A 48 3.56 -11.10 3.37
C ILE A 48 3.22 -11.92 4.61
N THR A 49 1.92 -12.08 4.89
CA THR A 49 1.45 -12.85 6.03
C THR A 49 1.82 -14.31 5.86
N SER A 50 1.62 -14.87 4.66
CA SER A 50 2.00 -16.25 4.34
C SER A 50 3.50 -16.49 4.51
N VAL A 51 4.36 -15.56 4.08
CA VAL A 51 5.82 -15.67 4.24
C VAL A 51 6.22 -15.66 5.72
N ILE A 52 5.76 -14.65 6.48
CA ILE A 52 6.07 -14.50 7.91
C ILE A 52 5.62 -15.74 8.67
N GLU A 53 4.38 -16.16 8.44
CA GLU A 53 3.79 -17.28 9.14
C GLU A 53 4.52 -18.58 8.83
N ASN A 54 4.82 -18.88 7.57
CA ASN A 54 5.59 -20.08 7.20
C ASN A 54 6.97 -20.11 7.89
N GLU A 55 7.67 -18.98 7.95
CA GLU A 55 8.96 -18.89 8.63
C GLU A 55 8.84 -19.02 10.16
N ARG A 56 7.75 -18.52 10.76
CA ARG A 56 7.46 -18.71 12.20
C ARG A 56 7.13 -20.15 12.54
N GLU A 57 6.47 -20.88 11.64
CA GLU A 57 6.21 -22.32 11.78
C GLU A 57 7.50 -23.12 11.78
N GLN A 58 8.42 -22.76 10.88
CA GLN A 58 9.74 -23.39 10.74
C GLN A 58 10.75 -22.91 11.79
N GLU A 59 10.37 -21.97 12.68
CA GLU A 59 11.23 -21.38 13.71
C GLU A 59 12.47 -20.66 13.17
N ILE A 60 12.42 -20.22 11.92
CA ILE A 60 13.53 -19.52 11.23
C ILE A 60 13.23 -18.02 11.01
N PHE A 61 12.08 -17.54 11.48
CA PHE A 61 11.68 -16.15 11.27
C PHE A 61 12.64 -15.18 11.97
N SER A 62 13.24 -14.28 11.18
CA SER A 62 14.08 -13.19 11.65
C SER A 62 13.63 -11.89 11.03
N LEU A 63 13.31 -10.89 11.87
CA LEU A 63 12.93 -9.56 11.42
C LEU A 63 14.03 -8.92 10.56
N VAL A 64 15.30 -9.11 10.93
CA VAL A 64 16.44 -8.54 10.20
C VAL A 64 16.52 -9.14 8.80
N HIS A 65 16.47 -10.48 8.67
CA HIS A 65 16.52 -11.14 7.36
C HIS A 65 15.26 -10.87 6.52
N PHE A 66 14.11 -10.68 7.16
CA PHE A 66 12.90 -10.26 6.48
C PHE A 66 13.08 -8.88 5.82
N TYR A 67 13.50 -7.86 6.58
CA TYR A 67 13.70 -6.52 6.04
C TYR A 67 14.84 -6.48 5.02
N GLU A 68 15.93 -7.20 5.26
CA GLU A 68 17.05 -7.29 4.33
C GLU A 68 16.61 -7.77 2.93
N ARG A 69 15.86 -8.87 2.87
CA ARG A 69 15.37 -9.43 1.59
C ARG A 69 14.45 -8.45 0.86
N ARG A 70 13.60 -7.74 1.60
CA ARG A 70 12.73 -6.71 1.01
C ARG A 70 13.53 -5.55 0.44
N CYS A 71 14.48 -5.03 1.21
CA CYS A 71 15.36 -3.95 0.77
C CYS A 71 16.14 -4.35 -0.50
N ARG A 72 16.72 -5.55 -0.54
CA ARG A 72 17.44 -6.05 -1.74
C ARG A 72 16.53 -6.23 -2.96
N ARG A 73 15.24 -6.47 -2.75
CA ARG A 73 14.26 -6.61 -3.84
C ARG A 73 13.77 -5.26 -4.38
N ILE A 74 13.54 -4.28 -3.51
CA ILE A 74 12.82 -3.04 -3.86
C ILE A 74 13.76 -1.87 -4.12
N LEU A 75 14.77 -1.67 -3.26
CA LEU A 75 15.64 -0.50 -3.36
C LEU A 75 16.38 -0.39 -4.70
N PRO A 76 16.90 -1.47 -5.33
CA PRO A 76 17.59 -1.33 -6.61
C PRO A 76 16.68 -0.76 -7.71
N ALA A 77 15.46 -1.30 -7.84
CA ALA A 77 14.49 -0.82 -8.82
C ALA A 77 14.01 0.61 -8.50
N LEU A 78 13.78 0.90 -7.21
CA LEU A 78 13.39 2.23 -6.75
C LEU A 78 14.46 3.28 -7.06
N TYR A 79 15.71 3.05 -6.67
CA TYR A 79 16.78 4.01 -6.96
C TYR A 79 17.06 4.15 -8.45
N PHE A 80 16.91 3.06 -9.23
CA PHE A 80 17.03 3.13 -10.68
C PHE A 80 15.96 4.05 -11.29
N ILE A 81 14.68 3.88 -10.92
CA ILE A 81 13.62 4.72 -11.46
C ILE A 81 13.78 6.18 -10.99
N LEU A 82 14.16 6.41 -9.73
CA LEU A 82 14.40 7.78 -9.23
C LEU A 82 15.56 8.45 -9.96
N PHE A 83 16.64 7.72 -10.23
CA PHE A 83 17.78 8.24 -10.98
C PHE A 83 17.39 8.61 -12.41
N VAL A 84 16.74 7.69 -13.14
CA VAL A 84 16.31 7.92 -14.52
C VAL A 84 15.31 9.07 -14.59
N SER A 85 14.30 9.09 -13.70
CA SER A 85 13.33 10.19 -13.62
C SER A 85 13.99 11.53 -13.31
N SER A 86 15.05 11.55 -12.50
CA SER A 86 15.80 12.78 -12.18
C SER A 86 16.54 13.36 -13.38
N ILE A 87 17.12 12.49 -14.23
CA ILE A 87 17.75 12.94 -15.48
C ILE A 87 16.71 13.64 -16.36
N PHE A 88 15.55 13.02 -16.58
CA PHE A 88 14.49 13.59 -17.40
C PHE A 88 13.88 14.85 -16.79
N ALA A 89 13.63 14.85 -15.47
CA ALA A 89 13.12 16.01 -14.75
C ALA A 89 14.05 17.22 -14.92
N TYR A 90 15.37 17.02 -14.83
CA TYR A 90 16.34 18.10 -15.02
C TYR A 90 16.27 18.76 -16.40
N TYR A 91 16.01 17.98 -17.46
CA TYR A 91 15.94 18.50 -18.83
C TYR A 91 14.56 19.05 -19.24
N TRP A 92 13.47 18.56 -18.63
CA TRP A 92 12.11 18.88 -19.08
C TRP A 92 11.29 19.76 -18.13
N MET A 93 11.62 19.82 -16.84
CA MET A 93 10.82 20.56 -15.86
C MET A 93 11.28 22.02 -15.72
N LEU A 94 10.32 22.92 -15.50
CA LEU A 94 10.58 24.30 -15.10
C LEU A 94 11.19 24.36 -13.68
N PRO A 95 11.88 25.44 -13.29
CA PRO A 95 12.55 25.53 -11.99
C PRO A 95 11.64 25.21 -10.78
N ASP A 96 10.40 25.70 -10.79
CA ASP A 96 9.45 25.44 -9.71
C ASP A 96 8.99 23.97 -9.67
N GLN A 97 8.78 23.36 -10.85
CA GLN A 97 8.45 21.94 -10.98
C GLN A 97 9.61 21.04 -10.54
N LEU A 98 10.85 21.42 -10.86
CA LEU A 98 12.04 20.69 -10.44
C LEU A 98 12.23 20.74 -8.92
N LYS A 99 11.91 21.87 -8.28
CA LYS A 99 11.91 22.02 -6.82
C LYS A 99 10.89 21.09 -6.17
N GLU A 100 9.68 21.02 -6.72
CA GLU A 100 8.63 20.12 -6.25
C GLU A 100 8.98 18.63 -6.48
N PHE A 101 9.59 18.33 -7.63
CA PHE A 101 10.12 17.00 -7.90
C PHE A 101 11.18 16.59 -6.87
N GLY A 102 12.08 17.50 -6.49
CA GLY A 102 13.03 17.28 -5.40
C GLY A 102 12.35 16.96 -4.06
N GLN A 103 11.26 17.64 -3.71
CA GLN A 103 10.45 17.31 -2.53
C GLN A 103 9.81 15.93 -2.62
N THR A 104 9.37 15.56 -3.83
CA THR A 104 8.84 14.21 -4.13
C THR A 104 9.92 13.14 -3.94
N LEU A 105 11.15 13.36 -4.41
CA LEU A 105 12.24 12.41 -4.18
C LEU A 105 12.52 12.19 -2.69
N ILE A 106 12.53 13.28 -1.91
CA ILE A 106 12.74 13.21 -0.46
C ILE A 106 11.63 12.40 0.21
N SER A 107 10.36 12.63 -0.15
CA SER A 107 9.24 11.89 0.43
C SER A 107 9.26 10.42 0.06
N ILE A 108 9.70 10.07 -1.15
CA ILE A 108 9.86 8.67 -1.58
C ILE A 108 10.94 7.96 -0.77
N VAL A 109 12.12 8.58 -0.61
CA VAL A 109 13.22 8.00 0.17
C VAL A 109 12.84 7.88 1.65
N ALA A 110 12.04 8.82 2.16
CA ALA A 110 11.48 8.77 3.51
C ALA A 110 10.30 7.79 3.66
N LEU A 111 9.91 7.06 2.61
CA LEU A 111 8.75 6.16 2.57
C LEU A 111 7.44 6.85 3.02
N SER A 112 7.29 8.12 2.66
CA SER A 112 6.18 8.99 3.04
C SER A 112 5.55 9.72 1.86
N SER A 113 5.80 9.26 0.62
CA SER A 113 5.25 9.87 -0.59
C SER A 113 3.72 9.90 -0.58
N ASN A 114 3.07 8.93 0.04
CA ASN A 114 1.62 8.96 0.25
C ASN A 114 1.13 10.13 1.12
N ILE A 115 1.84 10.45 2.20
CA ILE A 115 1.53 11.62 3.05
C ILE A 115 1.83 12.91 2.30
N PHE A 116 2.93 12.94 1.54
CA PHE A 116 3.29 14.09 0.73
C PHE A 116 2.23 14.39 -0.33
N PHE A 117 1.80 13.40 -1.11
CA PHE A 117 0.76 13.59 -2.12
C PHE A 117 -0.59 13.93 -1.47
N TRP A 118 -0.96 13.29 -0.36
CA TRP A 118 -2.14 13.69 0.40
C TRP A 118 -2.14 15.16 0.81
N TRP A 119 -1.00 15.67 1.28
CA TRP A 119 -0.89 17.07 1.72
C TRP A 119 -0.89 18.05 0.54
N LYS A 120 -0.47 17.61 -0.64
CA LYS A 120 -0.40 18.41 -1.86
C LYS A 120 -1.70 18.40 -2.66
N ASP A 121 -2.46 17.33 -2.60
CA ASP A 121 -3.70 17.13 -3.32
C ASP A 121 -4.84 17.83 -2.55
N ASP A 122 -4.92 19.16 -2.57
CA ASP A 122 -5.97 19.97 -1.93
C ASP A 122 -7.01 20.56 -2.91
N GLY A 123 -6.92 20.19 -4.20
CA GLY A 123 -7.79 20.67 -5.28
C GLY A 123 -7.17 21.77 -6.16
N TYR A 124 -6.13 22.48 -5.72
CA TYR A 124 -5.43 23.47 -6.57
C TYR A 124 -4.23 22.87 -7.33
N PHE A 125 -3.59 21.81 -6.80
CA PHE A 125 -2.42 21.14 -7.39
C PHE A 125 -2.71 19.80 -8.08
N THR A 126 -3.98 19.46 -8.30
CA THR A 126 -4.42 18.16 -8.84
C THR A 126 -3.84 17.89 -10.23
N GLN A 127 -3.77 18.91 -11.10
CA GLN A 127 -3.16 18.79 -12.43
C GLN A 127 -1.63 18.61 -12.38
N LEU A 128 -0.94 19.19 -11.39
CA LEU A 128 0.52 19.03 -11.24
C LEU A 128 0.89 17.67 -10.63
N THR A 129 0.02 17.12 -9.79
CA THR A 129 0.20 15.79 -9.18
C THR A 129 0.09 14.68 -10.23
N GLU A 130 -0.82 14.79 -11.18
CA GLU A 130 -0.93 13.86 -12.32
C GLU A 130 0.28 13.90 -13.26
N LEU A 131 0.93 15.06 -13.37
CA LEU A 131 2.15 15.24 -14.18
C LEU A 131 3.42 14.76 -13.45
N ASN A 132 3.33 14.39 -12.17
CA ASN A 132 4.48 13.90 -11.44
C ASN A 132 4.81 12.46 -11.86
N PRO A 133 6.00 12.21 -12.45
CA PRO A 133 6.35 10.89 -12.97
C PRO A 133 6.42 9.81 -11.89
N CYS A 134 6.56 10.21 -10.61
CA CYS A 134 6.68 9.32 -9.47
C CYS A 134 5.41 9.27 -8.59
N VAL A 135 4.26 9.75 -9.09
CA VAL A 135 3.01 9.76 -8.32
C VAL A 135 2.62 8.37 -7.82
N HIS A 136 2.79 7.35 -8.64
CA HIS A 136 2.46 5.94 -8.35
C HIS A 136 3.16 5.38 -7.09
N THR A 137 4.24 6.01 -6.63
CA THR A 137 4.99 5.57 -5.44
C THR A 137 4.21 5.74 -4.13
N TRP A 138 3.09 6.47 -4.13
CA TRP A 138 2.21 6.56 -2.97
C TRP A 138 1.75 5.17 -2.49
N SER A 139 1.40 4.28 -3.42
CA SER A 139 0.92 2.94 -3.11
C SER A 139 2.03 2.08 -2.50
N LEU A 140 3.25 2.23 -3.01
CA LEU A 140 4.45 1.59 -2.46
C LEU A 140 4.74 2.08 -1.04
N ALA A 141 4.58 3.38 -0.75
CA ALA A 141 4.79 3.90 0.60
C ALA A 141 3.79 3.32 1.61
N VAL A 142 2.51 3.19 1.24
CA VAL A 142 1.49 2.53 2.08
C VAL A 142 1.84 1.06 2.32
N GLU A 143 2.23 0.34 1.26
CA GLU A 143 2.65 -1.06 1.33
C GLU A 143 3.86 -1.23 2.26
N GLU A 144 4.92 -0.42 2.12
CA GLU A 144 6.10 -0.50 2.98
C GLU A 144 5.83 -0.07 4.43
N GLN A 145 4.96 0.91 4.67
CA GLN A 145 4.53 1.28 6.03
C GLN A 145 3.83 0.11 6.73
N PHE A 146 2.95 -0.60 6.02
CA PHE A 146 2.34 -1.83 6.53
C PHE A 146 3.38 -2.90 6.78
N TYR A 147 4.35 -3.07 5.88
CA TYR A 147 5.42 -4.05 6.04
C TYR A 147 6.45 -3.72 7.10
N PHE A 148 6.52 -2.48 7.56
CA PHE A 148 7.30 -2.12 8.73
C PHE A 148 6.57 -2.49 10.03
N ILE A 149 5.25 -2.32 10.08
CA ILE A 149 4.45 -2.50 11.29
C ILE A 149 4.02 -3.97 11.48
N PHE A 150 3.50 -4.59 10.42
CA PHE A 150 2.86 -5.90 10.50
C PHE A 150 3.81 -7.03 10.94
N PRO A 151 5.06 -7.16 10.45
CA PRO A 151 5.97 -8.19 10.92
C PRO A 151 6.37 -7.99 12.39
N LEU A 152 6.44 -6.75 12.88
CA LEU A 152 6.69 -6.47 14.30
C LEU A 152 5.53 -7.00 15.15
N ILE A 153 4.29 -6.72 14.75
CA ILE A 153 3.10 -7.26 15.42
C ILE A 153 3.13 -8.79 15.43
N CYS A 154 3.43 -9.43 14.29
CA CYS A 154 3.56 -10.88 14.21
C CYS A 154 4.69 -11.42 15.09
N TYR A 155 5.85 -10.76 15.13
CA TYR A 155 7.01 -11.14 15.93
C TYR A 155 6.70 -11.15 17.44
N PHE A 156 6.04 -10.10 17.93
CA PHE A 156 5.65 -10.01 19.35
C PHE A 156 4.41 -10.85 19.69
N SER A 157 3.65 -11.29 18.69
CA SER A 157 2.53 -12.20 18.90
C SER A 157 2.98 -13.65 19.08
N GLY A 158 2.22 -14.45 19.83
CA GLY A 158 2.38 -15.92 19.83
C GLY A 158 1.87 -16.58 18.54
N LYS A 159 2.35 -17.80 18.23
CA LYS A 159 2.04 -18.53 16.97
C LYS A 159 0.55 -18.83 16.74
N LYS A 160 -0.27 -18.84 17.80
CA LYS A 160 -1.72 -19.14 17.75
C LYS A 160 -2.56 -18.10 18.50
N ASN A 161 -2.16 -16.83 18.42
CA ASN A 161 -2.83 -15.79 19.20
C ASN A 161 -4.18 -15.39 18.58
N ARG A 162 -5.28 -15.97 19.05
CA ARG A 162 -6.65 -15.57 18.66
C ARG A 162 -6.89 -14.08 18.87
N CYS A 163 -6.27 -13.47 19.87
CA CYS A 163 -6.37 -12.02 20.11
C CYS A 163 -5.74 -11.20 18.98
N LEU A 164 -4.66 -11.69 18.34
CA LEU A 164 -4.09 -11.00 17.18
C LEU A 164 -5.09 -10.98 16.02
N ILE A 165 -5.71 -12.12 15.71
CA ILE A 165 -6.70 -12.20 14.62
C ILE A 165 -7.88 -11.27 14.90
N ILE A 166 -8.39 -11.26 16.14
CA ILE A 166 -9.48 -10.36 16.55
C ILE A 166 -9.06 -8.89 16.42
N LEU A 167 -7.85 -8.53 16.87
CA LEU A 167 -7.31 -7.18 16.72
C LEU A 167 -7.20 -6.76 15.26
N LEU A 168 -6.68 -7.63 14.39
CA LEU A 168 -6.54 -7.33 12.96
C LEU A 168 -7.90 -7.16 12.28
N ILE A 169 -8.90 -7.99 12.62
CA ILE A 169 -10.27 -7.84 12.13
C ILE A 169 -10.86 -6.50 12.61
N PHE A 170 -10.69 -6.18 13.89
CA PHE A 170 -11.17 -4.93 14.46
C PHE A 170 -10.54 -3.71 13.77
N LEU A 171 -9.23 -3.72 13.55
CA LEU A 171 -8.51 -2.68 12.81
C LEU A 171 -8.97 -2.59 11.35
N ALA A 172 -9.21 -3.73 10.69
CA ALA A 172 -9.71 -3.76 9.31
C ALA A 172 -11.11 -3.17 9.22
N LEU A 173 -12.00 -3.49 10.17
CA LEU A 173 -13.34 -2.91 10.23
C LEU A 173 -13.27 -1.41 10.49
N ILE A 174 -12.47 -0.95 11.45
CA ILE A 174 -12.27 0.49 11.69
C ILE A 174 -11.75 1.18 10.43
N SER A 175 -10.73 0.63 9.79
CA SER A 175 -10.16 1.18 8.55
C SER A 175 -11.20 1.26 7.44
N PHE A 176 -11.99 0.19 7.24
CA PHE A 176 -13.07 0.16 6.26
C PHE A 176 -14.17 1.19 6.60
N PHE A 177 -14.60 1.26 7.85
CA PHE A 177 -15.59 2.24 8.29
C PHE A 177 -15.08 3.66 8.11
N LEU A 178 -13.82 3.96 8.44
CA LEU A 178 -13.24 5.29 8.21
C LEU A 178 -13.16 5.62 6.71
N ALA A 179 -12.80 4.64 5.87
CA ALA A 179 -12.79 4.82 4.42
C ALA A 179 -14.20 5.13 3.87
N GLN A 180 -15.23 4.41 4.32
CA GLN A 180 -16.62 4.58 3.87
C GLN A 180 -17.30 5.80 4.49
N TRP A 181 -17.13 6.02 5.80
CA TRP A 181 -17.64 7.18 6.54
C TRP A 181 -17.04 8.46 5.97
N GLY A 182 -15.75 8.40 5.59
CA GLY A 182 -15.06 9.52 4.98
C GLY A 182 -15.61 9.97 3.64
N GLY A 183 -16.16 9.03 2.87
CA GLY A 183 -16.79 9.30 1.57
C GLY A 183 -18.23 9.82 1.66
N ASN A 184 -18.91 9.72 2.81
CA ASN A 184 -20.37 9.89 2.89
C ASN A 184 -20.86 11.16 3.61
N PHE A 185 -20.05 11.89 4.36
CA PHE A 185 -20.53 13.08 5.09
C PHE A 185 -20.51 14.36 4.26
N GLN A 186 -21.68 14.70 3.71
CA GLN A 186 -21.98 16.03 3.17
C GLN A 186 -22.03 17.00 4.34
N SER A 187 -21.25 18.06 4.23
CA SER A 187 -21.10 19.13 5.21
C SER A 187 -22.45 19.59 5.78
N THR A 188 -22.73 19.31 7.05
CA THR A 188 -23.82 19.95 7.80
C THR A 188 -23.43 20.09 9.27
N SER A 189 -22.40 20.90 9.57
CA SER A 189 -22.25 21.69 10.81
C SER A 189 -20.81 22.18 11.01
N ASN A 190 -20.69 23.42 11.49
CA ASN A 190 -19.48 24.25 11.58
C ASN A 190 -18.38 23.78 12.57
N HIS A 191 -18.34 22.51 12.95
CA HIS A 191 -17.25 21.92 13.77
C HIS A 191 -16.80 20.62 13.09
N GLN A 192 -16.01 20.78 12.03
CA GLN A 192 -15.73 19.69 11.09
C GLN A 192 -14.37 19.05 11.41
N PHE A 193 -14.40 17.76 11.76
CA PHE A 193 -13.21 16.91 11.75
C PHE A 193 -12.83 16.67 10.28
N HIS A 194 -11.97 17.53 9.74
CA HIS A 194 -11.67 17.65 8.30
C HIS A 194 -10.83 16.51 7.69
N MET A 195 -10.42 15.49 8.46
CA MET A 195 -9.53 14.45 7.95
C MET A 195 -10.22 13.55 6.90
N PHE A 196 -11.55 13.41 6.96
CA PHE A 196 -12.30 12.44 6.15
C PHE A 196 -13.63 13.02 5.62
N SER A 197 -13.69 14.22 5.04
CA SER A 197 -14.92 14.70 4.37
C SER A 197 -14.92 14.34 2.87
N GLN A 198 -16.06 14.46 2.18
CA GLN A 198 -16.40 13.97 0.82
C GLN A 198 -15.39 14.16 -0.35
N HIS A 199 -14.27 14.85 -0.15
CA HIS A 199 -13.16 14.97 -1.10
C HIS A 199 -11.80 14.64 -0.49
N SER A 200 -11.72 14.07 0.71
CA SER A 200 -10.45 13.87 1.38
C SER A 200 -9.68 12.76 0.68
N TRP A 201 -8.69 13.18 -0.11
CA TRP A 201 -7.59 12.35 -0.59
C TRP A 201 -6.90 11.53 0.52
N ALA A 202 -7.21 11.83 1.78
CA ALA A 202 -6.85 11.04 2.96
C ALA A 202 -7.27 9.57 2.86
N SER A 203 -8.52 9.27 2.49
CA SER A 203 -8.97 7.87 2.35
C SER A 203 -8.24 7.14 1.22
N PHE A 204 -7.78 7.89 0.21
CA PHE A 204 -7.08 7.34 -0.94
C PHE A 204 -5.60 7.09 -0.66
N TYR A 205 -4.90 8.03 -0.05
CA TYR A 205 -3.44 7.98 0.16
C TYR A 205 -3.02 7.49 1.55
N LEU A 206 -3.81 7.70 2.61
CA LEU A 206 -3.37 7.39 3.97
C LEU A 206 -3.60 5.91 4.32
N PRO A 207 -2.68 5.29 5.09
CA PRO A 207 -2.83 3.89 5.51
C PRO A 207 -4.11 3.64 6.30
N ILE A 208 -4.60 4.63 7.05
CA ILE A 208 -5.83 4.50 7.84
C ILE A 208 -7.03 4.15 6.95
N GLY A 209 -7.13 4.71 5.74
CA GLY A 209 -8.21 4.42 4.79
C GLY A 209 -7.96 3.16 3.94
N ARG A 210 -6.71 2.66 3.88
CA ARG A 210 -6.28 1.57 3.00
C ARG A 210 -5.91 0.28 3.72
N ALA A 211 -5.67 0.32 5.02
CA ALA A 211 -5.21 -0.82 5.80
C ALA A 211 -6.17 -2.01 5.73
N TRP A 212 -7.48 -1.78 5.58
CA TRP A 212 -8.46 -2.85 5.45
C TRP A 212 -8.16 -3.80 4.28
N GLU A 213 -7.62 -3.31 3.16
CA GLU A 213 -7.28 -4.12 1.97
C GLU A 213 -6.14 -5.10 2.30
N LEU A 214 -5.04 -4.57 2.86
CA LEU A 214 -3.89 -5.36 3.31
C LEU A 214 -4.29 -6.35 4.41
N LEU A 215 -5.08 -5.91 5.39
CA LEU A 215 -5.54 -6.74 6.51
C LEU A 215 -6.50 -7.85 6.05
N LEU A 216 -7.33 -7.61 5.04
CA LEU A 216 -8.19 -8.63 4.44
C LEU A 216 -7.35 -9.72 3.77
N GLY A 217 -6.28 -9.32 3.07
CA GLY A 217 -5.27 -10.25 2.57
C GLY A 217 -4.62 -11.09 3.69
N SER A 218 -4.19 -10.44 4.77
CA SER A 218 -3.63 -11.12 5.95
C SER A 218 -4.61 -12.12 6.57
N PHE A 219 -5.88 -11.74 6.69
CA PHE A 219 -6.93 -12.62 7.20
C PHE A 219 -7.11 -13.87 6.32
N ALA A 220 -7.14 -13.69 4.99
CA ALA A 220 -7.23 -14.81 4.06
C ALA A 220 -6.07 -15.79 4.23
N ALA A 221 -4.85 -15.29 4.47
CA ALA A 221 -3.68 -16.13 4.75
C ALA A 221 -3.85 -16.95 6.03
N PHE A 222 -4.29 -16.31 7.13
CA PHE A 222 -4.57 -17.01 8.39
C PHE A 222 -5.68 -18.07 8.22
N TYR A 223 -6.78 -17.71 7.56
CA TYR A 223 -7.92 -18.60 7.34
C TYR A 223 -7.55 -19.86 6.54
N LEU A 224 -6.89 -19.68 5.39
CA LEU A 224 -6.48 -20.80 4.54
C LEU A 224 -5.47 -21.72 5.22
N ARG A 225 -4.63 -21.17 6.11
CA ARG A 225 -3.68 -21.95 6.89
C ARG A 225 -4.36 -22.79 7.98
N LEU A 226 -5.28 -22.18 8.75
CA LEU A 226 -6.05 -22.92 9.76
C LEU A 226 -6.82 -24.10 9.15
N ASN A 227 -7.36 -23.94 7.94
CA ASN A 227 -8.05 -25.01 7.24
C ASN A 227 -7.14 -26.09 6.66
N ARG A 228 -5.85 -25.80 6.42
CA ARG A 228 -4.86 -26.84 6.03
C ARG A 228 -4.47 -27.73 7.20
N SER A 229 -4.35 -27.18 8.41
CA SER A 229 -4.04 -28.01 9.60
C SER A 229 -5.19 -28.96 9.97
N VAL A 230 -6.44 -28.61 9.66
CA VAL A 230 -7.63 -29.42 10.01
C VAL A 230 -7.86 -30.61 9.05
N ARG A 231 -7.20 -30.66 7.89
CA ARG A 231 -7.40 -31.73 6.89
C ARG A 231 -6.42 -32.91 7.00
N PHE A 232 -5.49 -32.89 7.96
CA PHE A 232 -4.48 -33.93 8.13
C PHE A 232 -4.48 -34.60 9.52
N ASP A 233 -5.51 -34.34 10.33
CA ASP A 233 -5.82 -35.10 11.55
C ASP A 233 -7.05 -35.99 11.29
#